data_AF-A0A958MQ03-F1
#
_entry.id   AF-A0A958MQ03-F1
#
_cell.length_a   1.000
_cell.length_b   1.000
_cell.length_c   1.000
_cell.angle_alpha   90.00
_cell.angle_beta   90.00
_cell.angle_gamma   90.00
#
_symmetry.space_group_name_H-M   'P 1'
#
loop_
_entity.id
_entity.type
_entity.pdbx_description
1 polymer ?
#
loop_
_entity_poly.entity_id
_entity_poly.type
_entity_poly.pdbx_seq_one_letter_code
_entity_poly.pdbx_strand_id
1 'polypeptide(L)'
;MTFNFKQLTFVFVFIMGINEVFAQLGFSHEIGVIAGPVAFQSDFGVRNDFETNSGNTGIGIGIVHYINFAYRADCNCYSTDTFFNDHFKLRNEISWNKTTLNHFGEWVDRAPININYEKLRQHSGVANNIDIGTQIEFFPKSIRSFQAFSYSFAPFVSLGVHFTSSNPSVETTFGDQNINNENNFFQGWVDSAVPNVNEDPFLFNESSTAWSVVGSIGTRYK
;
A
#
# COMPACT_ATOMS: atom_id res chain seq x y z
N MET A 1 1.81 42.74 -34.47
CA MET A 1 1.37 41.79 -33.43
C MET A 1 2.42 40.68 -33.41
N THR A 2 3.34 40.71 -32.44
CA THR A 2 4.47 39.77 -32.35
C THR A 2 4.02 38.52 -31.59
N PHE A 3 3.95 37.38 -32.28
CA PHE A 3 3.56 36.12 -31.64
C PHE A 3 4.67 35.66 -30.68
N ASN A 4 4.30 35.41 -29.41
CA ASN A 4 5.23 34.94 -28.39
C ASN A 4 5.49 33.44 -28.60
N PHE A 5 6.64 33.11 -29.17
CA PHE A 5 7.03 31.73 -29.50
C PHE A 5 6.95 30.76 -28.30
N LYS A 6 7.13 31.23 -27.05
CA LYS A 6 7.00 30.38 -25.86
C LYS A 6 5.56 29.89 -25.61
N GLN A 7 4.58 30.78 -25.83
CA GLN A 7 3.16 30.40 -25.71
C GLN A 7 2.74 29.48 -26.85
N LEU A 8 3.31 29.69 -28.04
CA LEU A 8 3.06 28.82 -29.19
C LEU A 8 3.55 27.39 -28.95
N THR A 9 4.74 27.22 -28.36
CA THR A 9 5.27 25.89 -27.99
C THR A 9 4.37 25.17 -27.00
N PHE A 10 3.83 25.88 -26.00
CA PHE A 10 2.94 25.28 -25.00
C PHE A 10 1.63 24.78 -25.62
N VAL A 11 1.04 25.58 -26.51
CA VAL A 11 -0.15 25.20 -27.28
C VAL A 11 0.14 24.03 -28.21
N PHE A 12 1.32 24.01 -28.84
CA PHE A 12 1.73 22.94 -29.75
C PHE A 12 1.91 21.60 -29.03
N VAL A 13 2.54 21.61 -27.85
CA VAL A 13 2.66 20.41 -26.98
C VAL A 13 1.28 19.94 -26.51
N PHE A 14 0.38 20.87 -26.15
CA PHE A 14 -0.98 20.53 -25.74
C PHE A 14 -1.78 19.86 -26.87
N ILE A 15 -1.68 20.37 -28.10
CA ILE A 15 -2.35 19.80 -29.28
C ILE A 15 -1.77 18.43 -29.65
N MET A 16 -0.44 18.24 -29.56
CA MET A 16 0.18 16.92 -29.78
C MET A 16 -0.21 15.88 -28.71
N GLY A 17 -0.64 16.33 -27.52
CA GLY A 17 -1.14 15.46 -26.47
C GLY A 17 -2.55 14.92 -26.72
N ILE A 18 -3.30 15.52 -27.67
CA ILE A 18 -4.65 15.07 -28.03
C ILE A 18 -4.52 13.85 -28.94
N ASN A 19 -4.49 12.67 -28.34
CA ASN A 19 -4.63 11.40 -29.06
C ASN A 19 -6.08 10.91 -28.91
N GLU A 20 -6.69 10.48 -30.02
CA GLU A 20 -7.94 9.73 -29.96
C GLU A 20 -7.66 8.33 -29.43
N VAL A 21 -7.87 8.15 -28.13
CA VAL A 21 -7.85 6.82 -27.52
C VAL A 21 -9.19 6.17 -27.86
N PHE A 22 -9.19 5.30 -28.88
CA PHE A 22 -10.30 4.36 -29.02
C PHE A 22 -10.35 3.50 -27.76
N ALA A 23 -11.44 3.57 -26.99
CA ALA A 23 -11.74 2.60 -25.94
C ALA A 23 -12.09 1.26 -26.61
N GLN A 24 -11.08 0.58 -27.18
CA GLN A 24 -11.22 -0.54 -28.10
C GLN A 24 -10.92 -1.90 -27.47
N LEU A 25 -10.77 -1.94 -26.15
CA LEU A 25 -10.74 -3.20 -25.45
C LEU A 25 -12.15 -3.41 -24.90
N GLY A 26 -12.98 -4.07 -25.69
CA GLY A 26 -14.32 -4.49 -25.29
C GLY A 26 -14.30 -5.55 -24.19
N PHE A 27 -13.39 -5.46 -23.20
CA PHE A 27 -13.28 -6.36 -22.07
C PHE A 27 -14.32 -6.02 -21.00
N SER A 28 -14.62 -7.00 -20.15
CA SER A 28 -15.49 -6.78 -19.01
C SER A 28 -14.75 -6.07 -17.88
N HIS A 29 -15.43 -5.14 -17.22
CA HIS A 29 -14.91 -4.39 -16.08
C HIS A 29 -15.70 -4.76 -14.82
N GLU A 30 -14.98 -5.05 -13.73
CA GLU A 30 -15.57 -5.31 -12.42
C GLU A 30 -15.08 -4.22 -11.46
N ILE A 31 -15.97 -3.66 -10.63
CA ILE A 31 -15.59 -2.74 -9.55
C ILE A 31 -15.90 -3.43 -8.22
N GLY A 32 -14.98 -3.33 -7.27
CA GLY A 32 -15.14 -3.89 -5.95
C GLY A 32 -14.58 -2.96 -4.87
N VAL A 33 -14.91 -3.28 -3.63
CA VAL A 33 -14.35 -2.65 -2.43
C VAL A 33 -13.50 -3.68 -1.73
N ILE A 34 -12.33 -3.25 -1.25
CA ILE A 34 -11.48 -4.03 -0.35
C ILE A 34 -11.50 -3.36 1.02
N ALA A 35 -11.62 -4.16 2.07
CA ALA A 35 -11.58 -3.69 3.44
C ALA A 35 -11.06 -4.82 4.33
N GLY A 36 -10.21 -4.48 5.29
CA GLY A 36 -9.68 -5.47 6.22
C GLY A 36 -8.66 -4.91 7.18
N PRO A 37 -8.25 -5.73 8.17
CA PRO A 37 -7.13 -5.39 9.04
C PRO A 37 -5.82 -5.37 8.25
N VAL A 38 -4.93 -4.45 8.61
CA VAL A 38 -3.58 -4.34 8.03
C VAL A 38 -2.57 -4.42 9.15
N ALA A 39 -1.70 -5.43 9.13
CA ALA A 39 -0.60 -5.53 10.08
C ALA A 39 0.67 -4.97 9.44
N PHE A 40 1.30 -3.98 10.09
CA PHE A 40 2.56 -3.42 9.64
C PHE A 40 3.73 -4.04 10.39
N GLN A 41 4.76 -4.44 9.63
CA GLN A 41 6.05 -4.84 10.18
C GLN A 41 6.98 -3.63 10.10
N SER A 42 7.12 -2.91 11.20
CA SER A 42 7.98 -1.72 11.32
C SER A 42 9.04 -1.90 12.41
N ASP A 43 9.85 -0.87 12.61
CA ASP A 43 10.81 -0.69 13.69
C ASP A 43 10.18 -0.49 15.09
N PHE A 44 8.86 -0.30 15.16
CA PHE A 44 8.07 -0.27 16.41
C PHE A 44 7.89 -1.65 17.05
N GLY A 45 8.76 -2.61 16.75
CA GLY A 45 8.46 -4.01 17.00
C GLY A 45 9.67 -4.93 16.96
N VAL A 46 9.58 -6.05 17.67
CA VAL A 46 10.59 -7.10 17.59
C VAL A 46 10.37 -7.93 16.32
N ARG A 47 11.45 -8.18 15.58
CA ARG A 47 11.39 -9.02 14.37
C ARG A 47 10.89 -10.42 14.71
N ASN A 48 9.99 -10.95 13.87
CA ASN A 48 9.38 -12.27 14.00
C ASN A 48 8.59 -12.50 15.29
N ASP A 49 8.15 -11.43 15.97
CA ASP A 49 7.27 -11.53 17.12
C ASP A 49 5.80 -11.37 16.72
N PHE A 50 4.99 -12.39 17.03
CA PHE A 50 3.56 -12.38 16.71
C PHE A 50 2.80 -11.37 17.58
N GLU A 51 3.22 -11.18 18.83
CA GLU A 51 2.58 -10.25 19.75
C GLU A 51 2.67 -8.82 19.20
N THR A 52 3.87 -8.39 18.82
CA THR A 52 4.13 -7.16 18.07
C THR A 52 3.25 -7.00 16.82
N ASN A 53 3.24 -8.01 15.95
CA ASN A 53 2.52 -7.93 14.67
C ASN A 53 0.99 -7.90 14.85
N SER A 54 0.48 -8.60 15.87
CA SER A 54 -0.95 -8.59 16.20
C SER A 54 -1.37 -7.27 16.85
N GLY A 55 -0.52 -6.68 17.69
CA GLY A 55 -0.76 -5.39 18.34
C GLY A 55 -0.72 -4.20 17.38
N ASN A 56 0.15 -4.25 16.37
CA ASN A 56 0.28 -3.23 15.32
C ASN A 56 -0.66 -3.50 14.12
N THR A 57 -1.95 -3.70 14.44
CA THR A 57 -3.01 -3.88 13.44
C THR A 57 -3.80 -2.59 13.25
N GLY A 58 -3.87 -2.14 12.00
CA GLY A 58 -4.70 -1.02 11.56
C GLY A 58 -5.82 -1.44 10.63
N ILE A 59 -6.40 -0.47 9.95
CA ILE A 59 -7.50 -0.67 9.00
C ILE A 59 -7.04 -0.24 7.61
N GLY A 60 -7.34 -1.07 6.62
CA GLY A 60 -7.21 -0.75 5.20
C GLY A 60 -8.57 -0.76 4.53
N ILE A 61 -8.84 0.24 3.71
CA ILE A 61 -9.99 0.29 2.80
C ILE A 61 -9.52 0.73 1.40
N GLY A 62 -10.18 0.26 0.36
CA GLY A 62 -9.81 0.60 -1.00
C GLY A 62 -10.87 0.23 -2.01
N ILE A 63 -10.66 0.74 -3.21
CA ILE A 63 -11.47 0.44 -4.38
C ILE A 63 -10.59 -0.31 -5.36
N VAL A 64 -11.12 -1.40 -5.87
CA VAL A 64 -10.46 -2.23 -6.87
C VAL A 64 -11.26 -2.22 -8.17
N HIS A 65 -10.55 -2.12 -9.28
CA HIS A 65 -11.11 -2.22 -10.61
C HIS A 65 -10.41 -3.36 -11.34
N TYR A 66 -11.18 -4.34 -11.80
CA TYR A 66 -10.66 -5.45 -12.58
C TYR A 66 -10.97 -5.26 -14.05
N ILE A 67 -9.98 -5.58 -14.88
CA ILE A 67 -10.16 -5.87 -16.29
C ILE A 67 -10.18 -7.39 -16.42
N ASN A 68 -11.31 -7.91 -16.88
CA ASN A 68 -11.53 -9.33 -17.07
C ASN A 68 -11.42 -9.67 -18.56
N PHE A 69 -10.37 -10.42 -18.90
CA PHE A 69 -10.07 -10.82 -20.28
C PHE A 69 -10.95 -11.98 -20.77
N ALA A 70 -11.60 -12.72 -19.87
CA ALA A 70 -12.45 -13.87 -20.23
C ALA A 70 -13.75 -13.47 -20.91
N TYR A 71 -14.17 -12.21 -20.74
CA TYR A 71 -15.46 -11.69 -21.16
C TYR A 71 -15.31 -10.43 -21.97
N ARG A 72 -16.26 -10.28 -22.90
CA ARG A 72 -16.38 -9.12 -23.74
C ARG A 72 -17.64 -8.32 -23.41
N ALA A 73 -17.47 -7.06 -23.04
CA ALA A 73 -18.56 -6.13 -22.74
C ALA A 73 -19.31 -5.68 -24.01
N ASP A 74 -18.67 -5.68 -25.17
CA ASP A 74 -19.28 -5.19 -26.41
C ASP A 74 -20.37 -6.10 -26.97
N CYS A 75 -20.28 -7.40 -26.70
CA CYS A 75 -21.25 -8.41 -27.13
C CYS A 75 -21.93 -9.16 -25.96
N ASN A 76 -21.58 -8.85 -24.71
CA ASN A 76 -21.89 -9.64 -23.52
C ASN A 76 -21.61 -11.14 -23.72
N CYS A 77 -20.49 -11.45 -24.37
CA CYS A 77 -20.12 -12.79 -24.81
C CYS A 77 -18.72 -13.17 -24.34
N TYR A 78 -18.38 -14.46 -24.42
CA TYR A 78 -17.03 -14.93 -24.10
C TYR A 78 -16.02 -14.38 -25.12
N SER A 79 -14.85 -13.99 -24.64
CA SER A 79 -13.73 -13.62 -25.51
C SER A 79 -13.16 -14.85 -26.25
N THR A 80 -12.13 -14.68 -27.09
CA THR A 80 -11.42 -15.82 -27.67
C THR A 80 -10.89 -16.73 -26.57
N ASP A 81 -11.13 -18.04 -26.69
CA ASP A 81 -10.72 -19.04 -25.71
C ASP A 81 -9.20 -19.26 -25.76
N THR A 82 -8.49 -18.55 -24.90
CA THR A 82 -7.05 -18.67 -24.72
C THR A 82 -6.75 -18.86 -23.24
N PHE A 83 -5.65 -19.55 -22.93
CA PHE A 83 -5.23 -19.76 -21.56
C PHE A 83 -5.13 -18.45 -20.78
N PHE A 84 -4.55 -17.41 -21.40
CA PHE A 84 -4.39 -16.11 -20.78
C PHE A 84 -5.76 -15.48 -20.43
N ASN A 85 -6.69 -15.47 -21.38
CA ASN A 85 -7.99 -14.86 -21.17
C ASN A 85 -8.81 -15.55 -20.07
N ASP A 86 -8.68 -16.88 -19.95
CA ASP A 86 -9.45 -17.66 -18.98
C ASP A 86 -8.81 -17.75 -17.59
N HIS A 87 -7.51 -17.44 -17.44
CA HIS A 87 -6.78 -17.60 -16.18
C HIS A 87 -6.20 -16.30 -15.62
N PHE A 88 -6.26 -15.17 -16.35
CA PHE A 88 -5.71 -13.91 -15.88
C PHE A 88 -6.75 -12.80 -15.80
N LYS A 89 -6.56 -11.91 -14.83
CA LYS A 89 -7.21 -10.60 -14.73
C LYS A 89 -6.16 -9.53 -14.43
N LEU A 90 -6.45 -8.30 -14.84
CA LEU A 90 -5.70 -7.14 -14.36
C LEU A 90 -6.48 -6.47 -13.24
N ARG A 91 -5.84 -6.17 -12.11
CA ARG A 91 -6.42 -5.49 -10.96
C ARG A 91 -5.74 -4.14 -10.78
N ASN A 92 -6.49 -3.07 -10.96
CA ASN A 92 -6.11 -1.74 -10.53
C ASN A 92 -6.65 -1.50 -9.12
N GLU A 93 -5.89 -0.82 -8.29
CA GLU A 93 -6.24 -0.60 -6.89
C GLU A 93 -5.89 0.82 -6.47
N ILE A 94 -6.81 1.43 -5.72
CA ILE A 94 -6.56 2.62 -4.92
C ILE A 94 -6.98 2.26 -3.49
N SER A 95 -6.03 2.27 -2.58
CA SER A 95 -6.29 1.92 -1.17
C SER A 95 -5.69 2.95 -0.22
N TRP A 96 -6.30 3.04 0.94
CA TRP A 96 -5.83 3.81 2.07
C TRP A 96 -5.72 2.86 3.26
N ASN A 97 -4.60 2.95 3.98
CA ASN A 97 -4.40 2.23 5.22
C ASN A 97 -3.93 3.18 6.32
N LYS A 98 -4.38 2.89 7.54
CA LYS A 98 -3.93 3.60 8.74
C LYS A 98 -3.74 2.63 9.88
N THR A 99 -2.56 2.70 10.49
CA THR A 99 -2.15 1.81 11.56
C THR A 99 -1.44 2.61 12.64
N THR A 100 -1.90 2.49 13.87
CA THR A 100 -1.16 3.00 15.03
C THR A 100 -0.11 1.97 15.40
N LEU A 101 1.12 2.43 15.57
CA LEU A 101 2.29 1.64 15.87
C LEU A 101 2.70 1.89 17.33
N ASN A 102 2.75 0.83 18.11
CA ASN A 102 3.26 0.85 19.48
C ASN A 102 4.37 -0.17 19.62
N HIS A 103 5.24 0.06 20.60
CA HIS A 103 6.28 -0.90 20.98
C HIS A 103 5.68 -2.05 21.79
N PHE A 104 6.03 -3.28 21.43
CA PHE A 104 5.64 -4.50 22.13
C PHE A 104 6.86 -5.41 22.38
N GLY A 105 6.72 -6.34 23.33
CA GLY A 105 7.71 -7.37 23.64
C GLY A 105 8.64 -7.05 24.81
N GLU A 106 9.66 -7.90 24.98
CA GLU A 106 10.48 -8.01 26.19
C GLU A 106 11.16 -6.69 26.62
N TRP A 107 11.51 -5.82 25.68
CA TRP A 107 12.13 -4.53 25.99
C TRP A 107 11.14 -3.58 26.68
N VAL A 108 9.88 -3.57 26.25
CA VAL A 108 8.81 -2.78 26.87
C VAL A 108 8.43 -3.34 28.23
N ASP A 109 8.45 -4.66 28.40
CA ASP A 109 8.15 -5.30 29.69
C ASP A 109 9.20 -4.95 30.77
N ARG A 110 10.43 -4.66 30.34
CA ARG A 110 11.53 -4.22 31.23
C ARG A 110 11.51 -2.71 31.53
N ALA A 111 10.52 -1.96 31.05
CA ALA A 111 10.35 -0.53 31.32
C ALA A 111 10.43 -0.13 32.81
N PRO A 112 9.89 -0.89 33.78
CA PRO A 112 9.99 -0.53 35.20
C PRO A 112 11.42 -0.55 35.76
N ILE A 113 12.35 -1.22 35.08
CA ILE A 113 13.73 -1.45 35.56
C ILE A 113 14.72 -0.47 34.91
N ASN A 114 14.36 0.12 33.76
CA ASN A 114 15.25 1.00 33.01
C ASN A 114 14.46 2.13 32.32
N ILE A 115 14.85 3.36 32.62
CA ILE A 115 14.22 4.57 32.07
C ILE A 115 14.26 4.63 30.53
N ASN A 116 15.29 4.05 29.89
CA ASN A 116 15.37 4.02 28.43
C ASN A 116 14.29 3.12 27.82
N TYR A 117 13.93 2.02 28.49
CA TYR A 117 12.84 1.15 28.04
C TYR A 117 11.47 1.78 28.31
N GLU A 118 11.34 2.60 29.35
CA GLU A 118 10.14 3.43 29.55
C GLU A 118 9.94 4.43 28.40
N LYS A 119 11.02 5.04 27.89
CA LYS A 119 10.95 5.91 26.70
C LYS A 119 10.46 5.17 25.46
N LEU A 120 10.89 3.92 25.24
CA LEU A 120 10.36 3.07 24.16
C LEU A 120 8.86 2.83 24.30
N ARG A 121 8.40 2.50 25.51
CA ARG A 121 6.98 2.27 25.79
C ARG A 121 6.11 3.50 25.55
N GLN A 122 6.65 4.67 25.87
CA GLN A 122 5.94 5.96 25.78
C GLN A 122 6.01 6.61 24.40
N HIS A 123 6.69 5.97 23.46
CA HIS A 123 6.80 6.38 22.06
C HIS A 123 5.79 5.62 21.19
N SER A 124 5.04 6.34 20.37
CA SER A 124 4.05 5.79 19.46
C SER A 124 4.17 6.42 18.07
N GLY A 125 3.84 5.65 17.05
CA GLY A 125 3.83 6.10 15.66
C GLY A 125 2.47 5.89 15.02
N VAL A 126 2.25 6.53 13.88
CA VAL A 126 1.09 6.29 13.02
C VAL A 126 1.60 6.15 11.60
N ALA A 127 1.40 4.97 11.01
CA ALA A 127 1.57 4.75 9.58
C ALA A 127 0.24 5.10 8.89
N ASN A 128 0.29 5.99 7.91
CA ASN A 128 -0.87 6.41 7.13
C ASN A 128 -0.45 6.44 5.66
N ASN A 129 -0.91 5.47 4.88
CA ASN A 129 -0.43 5.28 3.52
C ASN A 129 -1.61 5.27 2.54
N ILE A 130 -1.37 5.85 1.38
CA ILE A 130 -2.23 5.79 0.20
C ILE A 130 -1.47 5.03 -0.87
N ASP A 131 -2.05 3.95 -1.37
CA ASP A 131 -1.47 3.12 -2.42
C ASP A 131 -2.31 3.20 -3.68
N ILE A 132 -1.63 3.35 -4.82
CA ILE A 132 -2.24 3.32 -6.14
C ILE A 132 -1.41 2.41 -7.03
N GLY A 133 -2.01 1.38 -7.61
CA GLY A 133 -1.22 0.42 -8.37
C GLY A 133 -2.00 -0.50 -9.27
N THR A 134 -1.24 -1.35 -9.96
CA THR A 134 -1.78 -2.42 -10.78
C THR A 134 -1.11 -3.74 -10.42
N GLN A 135 -1.89 -4.81 -10.44
CA GLN A 135 -1.46 -6.18 -10.23
C GLN A 135 -2.03 -7.08 -11.32
N ILE A 136 -1.25 -8.07 -11.74
CA ILE A 136 -1.76 -9.18 -12.54
C ILE A 136 -2.21 -10.29 -11.60
N GLU A 137 -3.43 -10.77 -11.76
CA GLU A 137 -4.04 -11.81 -10.93
C GLU A 137 -4.23 -13.08 -11.74
N PHE A 138 -3.59 -14.16 -11.32
CA PHE A 138 -3.66 -15.49 -11.92
C PHE A 138 -4.61 -16.39 -11.12
N PHE A 139 -5.46 -17.11 -11.85
CA PHE A 139 -6.40 -18.08 -11.33
C PHE A 139 -5.99 -19.48 -11.81
N PRO A 140 -5.71 -20.44 -10.92
CA PRO A 140 -5.46 -21.83 -11.32
C PRO A 140 -6.70 -22.52 -11.92
N LYS A 141 -7.90 -21.98 -11.69
CA LYS A 141 -9.15 -22.49 -12.25
C LYS A 141 -9.75 -21.48 -13.24
N SER A 142 -10.41 -22.00 -14.28
CA SER A 142 -11.06 -21.24 -15.34
C SER A 142 -12.04 -20.17 -14.83
N ILE A 143 -11.73 -18.89 -15.04
CA ILE A 143 -12.60 -17.76 -14.67
C ILE A 143 -14.00 -17.93 -15.27
N ARG A 144 -14.10 -18.45 -16.50
CA ARG A 144 -15.38 -18.70 -17.17
C ARG A 144 -16.23 -19.73 -16.43
N SER A 145 -15.60 -20.82 -16.01
CA SER A 145 -16.27 -21.90 -15.26
C SER A 145 -16.73 -21.43 -13.88
N PHE A 146 -15.96 -20.55 -13.22
CA PHE A 146 -16.37 -19.92 -11.95
C PHE A 146 -17.59 -19.00 -12.12
N GLN A 147 -17.70 -18.35 -13.27
CA GLN A 147 -18.86 -17.53 -13.61
C GLN A 147 -20.08 -18.35 -14.04
N ALA A 148 -19.86 -19.49 -14.69
CA ALA A 148 -20.90 -20.46 -15.04
C ALA A 148 -21.36 -21.35 -13.86
N PHE A 149 -21.05 -20.98 -12.62
CA PHE A 149 -21.44 -21.70 -11.40
C PHE A 149 -20.93 -23.16 -11.32
N SER A 150 -19.88 -23.51 -12.07
CA SER A 150 -19.32 -24.87 -12.02
C SER A 150 -18.63 -25.18 -10.67
N TYR A 151 -18.23 -24.15 -9.92
CA TYR A 151 -17.66 -24.27 -8.58
C TYR A 151 -17.79 -22.95 -7.81
N SER A 152 -17.83 -23.03 -6.46
CA SER A 152 -18.02 -21.86 -5.58
C SER A 152 -16.73 -21.16 -5.15
N PHE A 153 -15.56 -21.80 -5.29
CA PHE A 153 -14.28 -21.26 -4.86
C PHE A 153 -13.29 -21.14 -6.02
N ALA A 154 -12.74 -19.93 -6.20
CA ALA A 154 -11.72 -19.62 -7.19
C ALA A 154 -10.47 -19.04 -6.50
N PRO A 155 -9.46 -19.86 -6.18
CA PRO A 155 -8.20 -19.37 -5.62
C PRO A 155 -7.47 -18.49 -6.65
N PHE A 156 -6.69 -17.53 -6.17
CA PHE A 156 -5.87 -16.66 -7.00
C PHE A 156 -4.54 -16.32 -6.32
N VAL A 157 -3.56 -15.99 -7.15
CA VAL A 157 -2.30 -15.37 -6.75
C VAL A 157 -2.08 -14.15 -7.64
N SER A 158 -1.63 -13.03 -7.08
CA SER A 158 -1.31 -11.82 -7.83
C SER A 158 0.09 -11.32 -7.51
N LEU A 159 0.64 -10.58 -8.48
CA LEU A 159 1.88 -9.82 -8.34
C LEU A 159 1.72 -8.49 -9.07
N GLY A 160 2.24 -7.41 -8.51
CA GLY A 160 2.14 -6.11 -9.13
C GLY A 160 3.05 -5.06 -8.52
N VAL A 161 2.87 -3.85 -9.03
CA VAL A 161 3.61 -2.66 -8.63
C VAL A 161 2.65 -1.57 -8.20
N HIS A 162 2.93 -0.97 -7.06
CA HIS A 162 2.14 0.08 -6.47
C HIS A 162 3.03 1.32 -6.28
N PHE A 163 2.40 2.48 -6.36
CA PHE A 163 2.95 3.74 -5.93
C PHE A 163 2.32 4.07 -4.57
N THR A 164 3.16 4.14 -3.54
CA THR A 164 2.75 4.34 -2.16
C THR A 164 3.15 5.74 -1.71
N SER A 165 2.18 6.55 -1.33
CA SER A 165 2.39 7.81 -0.62
C SER A 165 2.20 7.58 0.88
N SER A 166 3.23 7.80 1.67
CA SER A 166 3.26 7.59 3.11
C SER A 166 3.30 8.92 3.82
N ASN A 167 2.46 9.10 4.84
CA ASN A 167 2.45 10.27 5.71
C ASN A 167 2.55 9.82 7.19
N PRO A 168 3.75 9.45 7.65
CA PRO A 168 3.94 8.96 9.01
C PRO A 168 3.79 10.09 10.04
N SER A 169 3.31 9.75 11.23
CA SER A 169 3.31 10.65 12.39
C SER A 169 4.00 9.96 13.57
N VAL A 170 4.69 10.74 14.39
CA VAL A 170 5.40 10.28 15.58
C VAL A 170 4.88 11.06 16.78
N GLU A 171 4.69 10.40 17.92
CA GLU A 171 4.25 11.00 19.17
C GLU A 171 5.03 10.39 20.35
N THR A 172 5.34 11.19 21.38
CA THR A 172 5.94 10.71 22.62
C THR A 172 5.23 11.31 23.83
N THR A 173 4.96 10.46 24.83
CA THR A 173 4.37 10.89 26.11
C THR A 173 5.41 11.10 27.20
N PHE A 174 6.69 10.87 26.89
CA PHE A 174 7.81 11.00 27.83
C PHE A 174 8.29 12.46 27.93
N GLY A 175 8.66 12.87 29.15
CA GLY A 175 9.32 14.14 29.40
C GLY A 175 8.46 15.36 29.04
N ASP A 176 8.99 16.22 28.17
CA ASP A 176 8.33 17.43 27.67
C ASP A 176 7.44 17.18 26.43
N GLN A 177 7.26 15.91 26.04
CA GLN A 177 6.46 15.46 24.90
C GLN A 177 6.91 16.03 23.55
N ASN A 178 8.11 16.62 23.50
CA ASN A 178 8.65 17.23 22.30
C ASN A 178 9.37 16.17 21.45
N ILE A 179 8.89 15.99 20.22
CA ILE A 179 9.47 15.03 19.25
C ILE A 179 10.88 15.47 18.81
N ASN A 180 11.19 16.77 18.90
CA ASN A 180 12.52 17.29 18.56
C ASN A 180 13.52 17.15 19.71
N ASN A 181 13.09 16.69 20.89
CA ASN A 181 13.97 16.47 22.03
C ASN A 181 14.42 15.01 22.06
N GLU A 182 15.64 14.76 21.58
CA GLU A 182 16.27 13.43 21.53
C GLU A 182 16.26 12.69 22.87
N ASN A 183 16.32 13.43 23.99
CA ASN A 183 16.31 12.83 25.32
C ASN A 183 14.99 12.12 25.65
N ASN A 184 13.91 12.37 24.91
CA ASN A 184 12.63 11.69 25.07
C ASN A 184 12.57 10.33 24.37
N PHE A 185 13.55 10.03 23.52
CA PHE A 185 13.59 8.80 22.74
C PHE A 185 14.59 7.81 23.31
N PHE A 186 14.51 6.58 22.82
CA PHE A 186 15.41 5.53 23.23
C PHE A 186 16.85 5.87 22.86
N GLN A 187 17.72 5.92 23.87
CA GLN A 187 19.10 6.38 23.68
C GLN A 187 19.86 5.51 22.66
N GLY A 188 19.56 4.22 22.54
CA GLY A 188 20.22 3.37 21.55
C GLY A 188 19.93 3.76 20.10
N TRP A 189 18.77 4.37 19.82
CA TRP A 189 18.46 4.93 18.48
C TRP A 189 19.15 6.26 18.27
N VAL A 190 19.11 7.14 19.27
CA VAL A 190 19.78 8.45 19.24
C VAL A 190 21.29 8.28 19.04
N ASP A 191 21.92 7.40 19.82
CA ASP A 191 23.35 7.09 19.74
C ASP A 191 23.74 6.49 18.37
N SER A 192 22.81 5.80 17.70
CA SER A 192 23.04 5.23 16.37
C SER A 192 23.01 6.28 15.26
N ALA A 193 22.37 7.44 15.50
CA ALA A 193 22.32 8.58 14.59
C ALA A 193 23.46 9.60 14.81
N VAL A 194 24.37 9.33 15.76
CA VAL A 194 25.57 10.14 16.05
C VAL A 194 26.64 9.88 14.97
N PRO A 195 27.34 10.92 14.45
CA PRO A 195 27.49 12.26 15.02
C PRO A 195 26.47 13.31 14.57
N ASN A 196 25.57 13.01 13.63
CA ASN A 196 24.72 14.02 13.05
C ASN A 196 23.28 13.51 12.83
N VAL A 197 22.47 13.62 13.87
CA VAL A 197 21.02 13.38 13.88
C VAL A 197 20.24 14.17 12.83
N ASN A 198 20.80 15.25 12.27
CA ASN A 198 20.17 16.01 11.20
C ASN A 198 20.50 15.47 9.79
N GLU A 199 21.60 14.72 9.65
CA GLU A 199 21.96 14.04 8.39
C GLU A 199 21.38 12.61 8.32
N ASP A 200 21.25 11.94 9.47
CA ASP A 200 20.61 10.62 9.59
C ASP A 200 19.52 10.65 10.67
N PRO A 201 18.35 11.26 10.39
CA PRO A 201 17.29 11.35 11.36
C PRO A 201 16.75 9.95 11.69
N PHE A 202 16.81 9.56 12.97
CA PHE A 202 16.21 8.30 13.43
C PHE A 202 14.67 8.35 13.47
N LEU A 203 14.09 9.55 13.31
CA LEU A 203 12.64 9.77 13.21
C LEU A 203 12.28 10.27 11.81
N PHE A 204 11.41 9.53 11.15
CA PHE A 204 10.86 9.91 9.85
C PHE A 204 9.39 10.29 10.02
N ASN A 205 9.11 11.59 10.08
CA ASN A 205 7.76 12.16 10.13
C ASN A 205 7.36 12.91 8.85
N GLU A 206 8.24 12.93 7.85
CA GLU A 206 7.97 13.59 6.58
C GLU A 206 7.15 12.71 5.64
N SER A 207 6.28 13.34 4.86
CA SER A 207 5.58 12.66 3.79
C SER A 207 6.57 12.22 2.71
N SER A 208 6.49 10.95 2.30
CA SER A 208 7.38 10.37 1.30
C SER A 208 6.61 9.50 0.32
N THR A 209 7.15 9.35 -0.88
CA THR A 209 6.55 8.52 -1.93
C THR A 209 7.54 7.47 -2.39
N ALA A 210 7.08 6.24 -2.59
CA ALA A 210 7.91 5.12 -3.01
C ALA A 210 7.18 4.21 -3.99
N TRP A 211 7.95 3.46 -4.77
CA TRP A 211 7.44 2.31 -5.51
C TRP A 211 7.50 1.08 -4.62
N SER A 212 6.42 0.31 -4.58
CA SER A 212 6.30 -0.93 -3.83
C SER A 212 5.93 -2.09 -4.75
N VAL A 213 6.38 -3.29 -4.38
CA VAL A 213 5.99 -4.53 -5.04
C VAL A 213 4.96 -5.21 -4.15
N VAL A 214 3.82 -5.57 -4.73
CA VAL A 214 2.70 -6.15 -3.99
C VAL A 214 2.43 -7.55 -4.54
N GLY A 215 2.32 -8.52 -3.64
CA GLY A 215 1.86 -9.86 -3.94
C GLY A 215 0.63 -10.19 -3.10
N SER A 216 -0.38 -10.82 -3.71
CA SER A 216 -1.56 -11.27 -2.98
C SER A 216 -1.83 -12.75 -3.23
N ILE A 217 -2.41 -13.42 -2.24
CA ILE A 217 -2.96 -14.77 -2.37
C ILE A 217 -4.34 -14.76 -1.71
N GLY A 218 -5.30 -15.42 -2.34
CA GLY A 218 -6.65 -15.46 -1.80
C GLY A 218 -7.55 -16.40 -2.56
N THR A 219 -8.84 -16.36 -2.22
CA THR A 219 -9.88 -17.05 -2.98
C THR A 219 -11.09 -16.16 -3.13
N ARG A 220 -11.71 -16.20 -4.31
CA ARG A 220 -13.05 -15.67 -4.50
C ARG A 220 -14.07 -16.72 -4.11
N TYR A 221 -15.20 -16.25 -3.59
CA TYR A 221 -16.34 -17.07 -3.20
C TYR A 221 -17.64 -16.47 -3.75
N LYS A 222 -18.61 -17.32 -4.08
CA LYS A 222 -19.96 -16.95 -4.51
C LYS A 222 -20.99 -17.77 -3.77
#